data_AF-A0A836Q550-F1
#
_entry.id   AF-A0A836Q550-F1
#
_cell.length_a   1.000
_cell.length_b   1.000
_cell.length_c   1.000
_cell.angle_alpha   90.00
_cell.angle_beta   90.00
_cell.angle_gamma   90.00
#
_symmetry.space_group_name_H-M   'P 1'
#
loop_
_entity.id
_entity.type
_entity.pdbx_description
1 polymer ?
#
loop_
_entity_poly.entity_id
_entity_poly.type
_entity_poly.pdbx_seq_one_letter_code
_entity_poly.pdbx_strand_id
1 'polypeptide(L)' 'MTQVTEADIKALIASRFASERLATEWYDTQPIPGFGKLTARQLVEQGRGDEVALYFTAVDWGIHA' A
#
# COMPACT_ATOMS: atom_id res chain seq x y z
N MET A 1 6.74 -14.68 -13.16
CA MET A 1 6.87 -13.70 -12.06
C MET A 1 5.50 -13.61 -11.43
N THR A 2 5.33 -14.02 -10.18
CA THR A 2 4.03 -13.98 -9.49
C THR A 2 3.71 -12.51 -9.21
N GLN A 3 2.61 -12.01 -9.78
CA GLN A 3 2.15 -10.64 -9.53
C GLN A 3 1.68 -10.51 -8.09
N VAL A 4 2.05 -9.43 -7.40
CA VAL A 4 1.55 -9.13 -6.07
C VAL A 4 0.05 -8.85 -6.17
N THR A 5 -0.75 -9.60 -5.42
CA THR A 5 -2.21 -9.48 -5.47
C THR A 5 -2.70 -8.35 -4.55
N GLU A 6 -3.94 -7.90 -4.77
CA GLU A 6 -4.57 -6.93 -3.87
C GLU A 6 -4.62 -7.46 -2.41
N ALA A 7 -4.85 -8.77 -2.24
CA ALA A 7 -4.88 -9.40 -0.91
C ALA A 7 -3.50 -9.31 -0.23
N ASP A 8 -2.41 -9.51 -0.97
CA ASP A 8 -1.05 -9.37 -0.46
C ASP A 8 -0.77 -7.92 -0.02
N ILE A 9 -1.20 -6.93 -0.81
CA ILE A 9 -1.06 -5.51 -0.47
C ILE A 9 -1.87 -5.16 0.78
N LYS A 10 -3.12 -5.63 0.89
CA LYS A 10 -3.95 -5.39 2.07
C LYS A 10 -3.35 -6.01 3.32
N ALA A 11 -2.80 -7.23 3.23
CA ALA A 11 -2.10 -7.88 4.33
C ALA A 11 -0.84 -7.10 4.75
N LEU A 12 -0.06 -6.63 3.78
CA LEU A 12 1.10 -5.78 4.02
C LEU A 12 0.69 -4.51 4.76
N ILE A 13 -0.35 -3.80 4.30
CA ILE A 13 -0.83 -2.57 4.95
C ILE A 13 -1.34 -2.86 6.37
N ALA A 14 -2.14 -3.92 6.53
CA ALA A 14 -2.79 -4.27 7.79
C ALA A 14 -1.80 -4.53 8.94
N SER A 15 -0.57 -4.97 8.65
CA SER A 15 0.45 -5.18 9.69
C SER A 15 0.82 -3.91 10.49
N ARG A 16 0.47 -2.72 9.98
CA ARG A 16 0.74 -1.41 10.60
C ARG A 16 -0.47 -0.81 11.33
N PHE A 17 -1.63 -1.46 11.27
CA PHE A 17 -2.87 -0.96 11.88
C PHE A 17 -3.35 -1.91 12.98
N ALA A 18 -3.94 -1.34 14.01
CA ALA A 18 -4.55 -2.11 15.10
C ALA A 18 -5.83 -2.87 14.69
N SER A 19 -6.36 -2.64 13.47
CA SER A 19 -7.50 -3.37 12.94
C SER A 19 -7.51 -3.39 11.41
N GLU A 20 -8.02 -4.48 10.84
CA GLU A 20 -8.22 -4.59 9.39
C GLU A 20 -9.15 -3.52 8.83
N ARG A 21 -10.15 -3.06 9.61
CA ARG A 21 -11.05 -1.98 9.19
C ARG A 21 -10.28 -0.68 8.96
N LEU A 22 -9.43 -0.29 9.91
CA LEU A 22 -8.60 0.92 9.76
C LEU A 22 -7.61 0.79 8.60
N ALA A 23 -7.04 -0.40 8.41
CA ALA A 23 -6.17 -0.67 7.26
C ALA A 23 -6.91 -0.53 5.93
N THR A 24 -8.14 -1.05 5.85
CA THR A 24 -8.99 -0.96 4.67
C THR A 24 -9.39 0.48 4.39
N GLU A 25 -9.81 1.23 5.42
CA GLU A 25 -10.12 2.66 5.28
C GLU A 25 -8.91 3.46 4.80
N TRP A 26 -7.71 3.15 5.31
CA TRP A 26 -6.48 3.77 4.84
C TRP A 26 -6.19 3.42 3.38
N TYR A 27 -6.27 2.14 3.02
CA TYR A 27 -6.04 1.63 1.65
C TYR A 27 -6.94 2.33 0.61
N ASP A 28 -8.20 2.56 0.96
CA ASP A 28 -9.17 3.20 0.08
C ASP A 28 -9.01 4.72 0.01
N THR A 29 -8.66 5.38 1.12
CA THR A 29 -8.83 6.84 1.26
C THR A 29 -7.54 7.64 1.37
N GLN A 30 -6.42 7.02 1.77
CA GLN A 30 -5.20 7.76 2.07
C GLN A 30 -4.23 7.73 0.89
N PRO A 31 -3.84 8.92 0.37
CA PRO A 31 -2.86 9.00 -0.70
C PRO A 31 -1.48 8.54 -0.24
N ILE A 32 -0.75 7.85 -1.13
CA ILE A 32 0.66 7.51 -0.90
C ILE A 32 1.54 8.71 -1.29
N PRO A 33 2.39 9.22 -0.37
CA PRO A 33 3.40 10.23 -0.69
C PRO A 33 4.27 9.81 -1.87
N GLY A 34 4.54 10.74 -2.79
CA GLY A 34 5.33 10.47 -4.01
C GLY A 34 4.53 9.90 -5.18
N PHE A 35 3.28 9.49 -4.99
CA PHE A 35 2.43 8.89 -6.05
C PHE A 35 1.34 9.84 -6.58
N GLY A 36 1.62 11.15 -6.62
CA GLY A 36 0.70 12.11 -7.25
C GLY A 36 -0.69 12.18 -6.62
N LYS A 37 -0.78 11.96 -5.29
CA LYS A 37 -2.02 11.88 -4.51
C LYS A 37 -2.92 10.66 -4.79
N LEU A 38 -2.40 9.62 -5.45
CA LEU A 38 -3.12 8.36 -5.63
C LEU A 38 -3.13 7.54 -4.33
N THR A 39 -4.25 6.88 -4.04
CA THR A 39 -4.37 5.93 -2.93
C THR A 39 -3.78 4.57 -3.30
N ALA A 40 -3.53 3.72 -2.30
CA ALA A 40 -3.07 2.35 -2.52
C ALA A 40 -4.03 1.56 -3.43
N ARG A 41 -5.35 1.72 -3.22
CA ARG A 41 -6.37 1.14 -4.10
C ARG A 41 -6.22 1.56 -5.55
N GLN A 42 -6.11 2.86 -5.80
CA GLN A 42 -6.01 3.39 -7.16
C GLN A 42 -4.75 2.89 -7.88
N LEU A 43 -3.65 2.69 -7.15
CA LEU A 43 -2.41 2.11 -7.69
C LEU A 43 -2.59 0.62 -8.01
N VAL A 44 -3.20 -0.15 -7.10
CA VAL A 44 -3.47 -1.57 -7.33
C VAL A 44 -4.43 -1.79 -8.51
N GLU A 45 -5.49 -0.98 -8.61
CA GLU A 45 -6.43 -1.00 -9.75
C GLU A 45 -5.75 -0.66 -11.09
N GLN A 46 -4.64 0.10 -11.06
CA GLN A 46 -3.79 0.39 -12.23
C GLN A 46 -2.74 -0.71 -12.52
N GLY A 47 -2.73 -1.82 -11.78
CA GLY A 47 -1.73 -2.88 -11.91
C GLY A 47 -0.38 -2.52 -11.28
N ARG A 48 -0.32 -1.48 -10.44
CA ARG A 48 0.90 -0.95 -9.83
C ARG A 48 1.10 -1.42 -8.38
N GLY A 49 0.61 -2.63 -8.08
CA GLY A 49 0.72 -3.22 -6.73
C GLY A 49 2.17 -3.38 -6.26
N ASP A 50 3.08 -3.75 -7.16
CA ASP A 50 4.51 -3.88 -6.85
C ASP A 50 5.12 -2.56 -6.36
N GLU A 51 4.70 -1.42 -6.90
CA GLU A 51 5.16 -0.11 -6.45
C GLU A 51 4.65 0.24 -5.04
N VAL A 52 3.43 -0.18 -4.70
CA VAL A 52 2.89 -0.04 -3.35
C VAL A 52 3.69 -0.88 -2.36
N ALA A 53 4.00 -2.14 -2.72
CA ALA A 53 4.82 -3.00 -1.88
C ALA A 53 6.22 -2.41 -1.64
N LEU A 54 6.87 -1.91 -2.69
CA LEU A 54 8.17 -1.26 -2.60
C LEU A 54 8.15 0.00 -1.73
N TYR A 55 7.10 0.82 -1.82
CA TYR A 55 6.93 1.98 -0.95
C TYR A 55 6.95 1.58 0.52
N PHE A 56 6.16 0.56 0.89
CA PHE A 56 6.10 0.10 2.28
C PHE A 56 7.40 -0.55 2.75
N THR A 57 8.09 -1.30 1.89
CA THR A 57 9.45 -1.79 2.21
C THR A 57 10.43 -0.65 2.44
N ALA A 58 10.38 0.41 1.63
CA ALA A 58 11.24 1.58 1.80
C ALA A 58 10.93 2.34 3.11
N VAL A 59 9.66 2.44 3.50
CA VAL A 59 9.24 2.99 4.80
C VAL A 59 9.78 2.15 5.95
N ASP A 60 9.68 0.82 5.87
CA ASP A 60 10.21 -0.07 6.93
C ASP A 60 11.73 0.05 7.09
N TRP A 61 12.44 0.34 6.00
CA TRP A 61 13.88 0.58 6.02
C TRP A 61 14.26 2.02 6.40
N GLY A 62 13.28 2.89 6.68
CA GLY A 62 13.52 4.30 7.04
C GLY A 62 14.05 5.15 5.88
N ILE A 63 13.87 4.70 4.64
CA ILE A 63 14.35 5.37 3.42
C ILE A 63 13.35 6.45 2.94
N HIS A 64 12.11 6.40 3.41
CA HIS A 64 11.10 7.45 3.18
C HIS A 64 10.63 8.01 4.52
N ALA A 65 10.87 9.31 4.75
CA ALA A 65 10.31 10.13 5.82
C ALA A 65 10.07 11.56 5.30
#